data_AF-E4MT77-F1
#
_entry.id   AF-E4MT77-F1
#
_cell.length_a   1.000
_cell.length_b   1.000
_cell.length_c   1.000
_cell.angle_alpha   90.00
_cell.angle_beta   90.00
_cell.angle_gamma   90.00
#
_symmetry.space_group_name_H-M   'P 1'
#
loop_
_entity.id
_entity.type
_entity.pdbx_description
1 polymer ?
#
loop_
_entity_poly.entity_id
_entity_poly.type
_entity_poly.pdbx_seq_one_letter_code
_entity_poly.pdbx_strand_id
1 'polypeptide(L)'
;MTAIETLKQWFSNLKKPTQEQFWAWLDSFWHKSEKIPMASVEGLDKLVEGTASAEQLSNHLNDTQAHKVLFDKKVDKVEGKELSSNDFTNEYKEKLDTLQPTDTSKLLPKGGYEGTGKELKDAIDSLQTKMGQVETTLSVDDTDFDTLQEIATQVKSNKNLQTLLTKKVDKEDGKGLSTNDFTTTLKEKLEGISPFFGKFLSHNLIKGNTKNLPERESKSTYDFLLDGHMEKGEYLLSYTGYRLGDEMSIKMIDVTGEKEVVVTLLYEETEFGLGRTTYYYLLKNEIDVNTGNPPYSYYVNNIKVEFGKDKFVRNLQLRRFGPYPVWEANNSLYTSYGLELFHSDNTIEIGRCNLVNTNGNNREFYVYYEENTLFSVAKTGSNDEGKIIFKCTNGEIEGTPEITGKVGSRAEGICTGGKVYITVHNRE
;
A
#
# COMPACT_ATOMS: atom_id res chain seq x y z
N MET A 1 0.54 -3.41 -56.14
CA MET A 1 0.38 -3.58 -54.68
C MET A 1 -0.60 -4.71 -54.44
N THR A 2 -0.22 -5.71 -53.63
CA THR A 2 -1.11 -6.82 -53.29
C THR A 2 -2.18 -6.31 -52.34
N ALA A 3 -3.45 -6.67 -52.56
CA ALA A 3 -4.53 -6.23 -51.71
C ALA A 3 -4.32 -6.72 -50.26
N ILE A 4 -4.57 -5.84 -49.29
CA ILE A 4 -4.34 -6.14 -47.86
C ILE A 4 -5.10 -7.37 -47.38
N GLU A 5 -6.29 -7.64 -47.92
CA GLU A 5 -7.09 -8.82 -47.59
C GLU A 5 -6.44 -10.13 -48.08
N THR A 6 -5.79 -10.09 -49.25
CA THR A 6 -5.01 -11.22 -49.77
C THR A 6 -3.78 -11.46 -48.91
N LEU A 7 -3.10 -10.38 -48.48
CA LEU A 7 -1.95 -10.46 -47.58
C LEU A 7 -2.34 -11.10 -46.24
N LYS A 8 -3.44 -10.65 -45.60
CA LYS A 8 -3.92 -11.21 -44.33
C LYS A 8 -4.15 -12.72 -44.38
N GLN A 9 -4.70 -13.24 -45.49
CA GLN A 9 -4.95 -14.68 -45.63
C GLN A 9 -3.67 -15.52 -45.61
N TRP A 10 -2.56 -15.01 -46.15
CA TRP A 10 -1.28 -15.72 -46.19
C TRP A 10 -0.62 -15.84 -44.80
N PHE A 11 -0.96 -14.95 -43.87
CA PHE A 11 -0.41 -14.89 -42.51
C PHE A 11 -1.41 -15.30 -41.42
N SER A 12 -2.51 -15.96 -41.78
CA SER A 12 -3.46 -16.53 -40.82
C SER A 12 -2.86 -17.66 -39.98
N ASN A 13 -3.47 -17.95 -38.83
CA ASN A 13 -3.03 -18.98 -37.90
C ASN A 13 -2.73 -20.31 -38.61
N LEU A 14 -1.58 -20.90 -38.26
CA LEU A 14 -1.08 -22.19 -38.78
C LEU A 14 -0.75 -22.19 -40.29
N LYS A 15 -0.77 -21.04 -40.97
CA LYS A 15 -0.25 -20.88 -42.34
C LYS A 15 1.18 -20.35 -42.29
N LYS A 16 2.05 -20.90 -43.14
CA LYS A 16 3.38 -20.38 -43.40
C LYS A 16 3.42 -19.88 -44.84
N PRO A 17 3.55 -18.56 -45.07
CA PRO A 17 3.61 -18.02 -46.42
C PRO A 17 4.84 -18.53 -47.16
N THR A 18 4.72 -18.68 -48.48
CA THR A 18 5.87 -18.97 -49.34
C THR A 18 6.80 -17.76 -49.43
N GLN A 19 8.01 -17.96 -49.96
CA GLN A 19 8.97 -16.87 -50.17
C GLN A 19 8.38 -15.78 -51.07
N GLU A 20 7.68 -16.15 -52.14
CA GLU A 20 7.07 -15.22 -53.09
C GLU A 20 5.94 -14.41 -52.43
N GLN A 21 5.14 -15.06 -51.56
CA GLN A 21 4.09 -14.40 -50.79
C GLN A 21 4.69 -13.40 -49.78
N PHE A 22 5.83 -13.73 -49.19
CA PHE A 22 6.54 -12.84 -48.28
C PHE A 22 7.17 -11.64 -49.01
N TRP A 23 7.75 -11.84 -50.20
CA TRP A 23 8.27 -10.73 -51.02
C TRP A 23 7.14 -9.81 -51.51
N ALA A 24 6.03 -10.38 -51.99
CA ALA A 24 4.87 -9.61 -52.40
C ALA A 24 4.24 -8.80 -51.25
N TRP A 25 4.41 -9.22 -50.00
CA TRP A 25 4.06 -8.43 -48.82
C TRP A 25 4.98 -7.23 -48.64
N LEU A 26 6.30 -7.43 -48.71
CA LEU A 26 7.28 -6.35 -48.59
C LEU A 26 7.10 -5.29 -49.69
N ASP A 27 6.95 -5.72 -50.95
CA ASP A 27 6.77 -4.84 -52.11
C ASP A 27 5.41 -4.10 -52.12
N SER A 28 4.50 -4.45 -51.20
CA SER A 28 3.22 -3.75 -51.05
C SER A 28 3.32 -2.49 -50.20
N PHE A 29 4.48 -2.16 -49.65
CA PHE A 29 4.72 -0.91 -48.91
C PHE A 29 5.81 -0.09 -49.60
N TRP A 30 5.73 1.23 -49.47
CA TRP A 30 6.84 2.11 -49.88
C TRP A 30 8.01 1.95 -48.91
N HIS A 31 9.19 1.69 -49.45
CA HIS A 31 10.41 1.60 -48.66
C HIS A 31 11.00 3.00 -48.39
N LYS A 32 11.72 3.15 -47.27
CA LYS A 32 12.28 4.46 -46.86
C LYS A 32 13.25 5.08 -47.88
N SER A 33 13.83 4.26 -48.75
CA SER A 33 14.73 4.71 -49.83
C SER A 33 13.99 5.17 -51.09
N GLU A 34 12.68 4.94 -51.18
CA GLU A 34 11.88 5.26 -52.34
C GLU A 34 11.23 6.64 -52.21
N LYS A 35 11.17 7.38 -53.32
CA LYS A 35 10.48 8.66 -53.37
C LYS A 35 9.02 8.41 -53.72
N ILE A 36 8.11 8.91 -52.89
CA ILE A 36 6.66 8.83 -53.15
C ILE A 36 6.32 9.85 -54.25
N PRO A 37 5.73 9.44 -55.39
CA PRO A 37 5.30 10.36 -56.44
C PRO A 37 4.20 11.32 -55.95
N MET A 38 4.26 12.59 -56.34
CA MET A 38 3.27 13.63 -55.98
C MET A 38 1.83 13.20 -56.29
N ALA A 39 1.61 12.53 -57.43
CA ALA A 39 0.31 12.03 -57.86
C ALA A 39 -0.27 10.91 -56.98
N SER A 40 0.55 10.29 -56.13
CA SER A 40 0.13 9.25 -55.18
C SER A 40 -0.32 9.82 -53.83
N VAL A 41 -0.27 11.15 -53.64
CA VAL A 41 -0.74 11.84 -52.44
C VAL A 41 -2.09 12.48 -52.72
N GLU A 42 -3.16 11.90 -52.16
CA GLU A 42 -4.52 12.37 -52.36
C GLU A 42 -4.72 13.80 -51.85
N GLY A 43 -5.32 14.66 -52.69
CA GLY A 43 -5.69 16.04 -52.34
C GLY A 43 -4.56 17.06 -52.38
N LEU A 44 -3.32 16.64 -52.69
CA LEU A 44 -2.17 17.55 -52.78
C LEU A 44 -2.25 18.48 -54.00
N ASP A 45 -2.89 18.04 -55.08
CA ASP A 45 -3.20 18.83 -56.28
C ASP A 45 -4.15 19.99 -55.97
N LYS A 46 -5.26 19.72 -55.27
CA LYS A 46 -6.27 20.72 -54.90
C LYS A 46 -5.72 21.81 -53.97
N LEU A 47 -4.78 21.45 -53.10
CA LEU A 47 -4.17 22.40 -52.16
C LEU A 47 -3.36 23.48 -52.89
N VAL A 48 -2.74 23.12 -54.03
CA VAL A 48 -1.84 24.02 -54.77
C VAL A 48 -2.62 24.96 -55.71
N GLU A 49 -3.79 24.55 -56.21
CA GLU A 49 -4.63 25.37 -57.12
C GLU A 49 -5.11 26.69 -56.51
N GLY A 50 -5.22 26.80 -55.17
CA GLY A 50 -5.65 28.02 -54.48
C GLY A 50 -4.54 29.03 -54.18
N THR A 51 -3.30 28.74 -54.59
CA THR A 51 -2.14 29.59 -54.26
C THR A 51 -1.69 30.39 -55.48
N ALA A 52 -1.46 31.70 -55.30
CA ALA A 52 -0.76 32.49 -56.30
C ALA A 52 0.69 32.02 -56.36
N SER A 53 1.24 31.84 -57.56
CA SER A 53 2.66 31.53 -57.71
C SER A 53 3.50 32.68 -57.14
N ALA A 54 4.74 32.38 -56.72
CA ALA A 54 5.66 33.41 -56.24
C ALA A 54 5.86 34.53 -57.29
N GLU A 55 5.81 34.18 -58.57
CA GLU A 55 5.92 35.13 -59.69
C GLU A 55 4.66 36.01 -59.82
N GLN A 56 3.46 35.45 -59.68
CA GLN A 56 2.22 36.22 -59.68
C GLN A 56 2.17 37.22 -58.51
N LEU A 57 2.58 36.79 -57.32
CA LEU A 57 2.65 37.67 -56.15
C LEU A 57 3.70 38.78 -56.32
N SER A 58 4.88 38.42 -56.83
CA SER A 58 5.95 39.39 -57.11
C SER A 58 5.52 40.44 -58.13
N ASN A 59 4.82 40.03 -59.19
CA ASN A 59 4.29 40.96 -60.19
C ASN A 59 3.24 41.90 -59.60
N HIS A 60 2.36 41.41 -58.73
CA HIS A 60 1.36 42.24 -58.06
C HIS A 60 1.99 43.26 -57.09
N LEU A 61 2.99 42.85 -56.30
CA LEU A 61 3.70 43.73 -55.36
C LEU A 61 4.44 44.88 -56.06
N ASN A 62 5.00 44.62 -57.23
CA ASN A 62 5.76 45.61 -57.99
C ASN A 62 4.90 46.43 -58.96
N ASP A 63 3.63 46.08 -59.13
CA ASP A 63 2.69 46.87 -59.93
C ASP A 63 2.18 48.07 -59.13
N THR A 64 2.86 49.20 -59.33
CA THR A 64 2.49 50.51 -58.76
C THR A 64 1.07 50.98 -59.13
N GLN A 65 0.42 50.35 -60.12
CA GLN A 65 -0.93 50.67 -60.56
C GLN A 65 -1.99 49.64 -60.16
N ALA A 66 -1.62 48.57 -59.44
CA ALA A 66 -2.53 47.48 -59.09
C ALA A 66 -3.82 47.94 -58.40
N HIS A 67 -3.79 49.10 -57.74
CA HIS A 67 -4.93 49.70 -57.04
C HIS A 67 -5.21 51.16 -57.42
N LYS A 68 -4.62 51.67 -58.51
CA LYS A 68 -4.73 53.08 -58.90
C LYS A 68 -6.17 53.57 -59.01
N VAL A 69 -7.04 52.79 -59.65
CA VAL A 69 -8.45 53.14 -59.86
C VAL A 69 -9.22 53.29 -58.54
N LEU A 70 -8.84 52.53 -57.51
CA LEU A 70 -9.44 52.64 -56.18
C LEU A 70 -8.93 53.89 -55.46
N PHE A 71 -7.66 54.24 -55.61
CA PHE A 71 -7.08 55.44 -55.01
C PHE A 71 -7.53 56.73 -55.71
N ASP A 72 -7.71 56.74 -57.03
CA ASP A 72 -8.21 57.89 -57.78
C ASP A 72 -9.66 58.28 -57.38
N LYS A 73 -10.42 57.35 -56.78
CA LYS A 73 -11.77 57.60 -56.25
C LYS A 73 -11.77 58.13 -54.81
N LYS A 74 -10.60 58.20 -54.17
CA LYS A 74 -10.50 58.69 -52.80
C LYS A 74 -10.58 60.22 -52.80
N VAL A 75 -11.37 60.77 -51.89
CA VAL A 75 -11.40 62.22 -51.63
C VAL A 75 -10.45 62.52 -50.47
N ASP A 76 -9.58 63.50 -50.63
CA ASP A 76 -8.63 63.90 -49.58
C ASP A 76 -9.32 64.69 -48.45
N LYS A 77 -8.90 64.43 -47.22
CA LYS A 77 -9.44 65.08 -46.02
C LYS A 77 -8.77 66.43 -45.79
N VAL A 78 -9.57 67.48 -45.60
CA VAL A 78 -9.11 68.80 -45.10
C VAL A 78 -9.46 68.92 -43.62
N GLU A 79 -8.51 69.38 -42.81
CA GLU A 79 -8.65 69.46 -41.35
C GLU A 79 -9.77 70.43 -40.94
N GLY A 80 -10.68 69.98 -40.08
CA GLY A 80 -11.81 70.79 -39.58
C GLY A 80 -13.10 70.78 -40.41
N LYS A 81 -13.19 70.02 -41.51
CA LYS A 81 -14.44 69.82 -42.26
C LYS A 81 -14.79 68.34 -42.43
N GLU A 82 -16.07 68.01 -42.28
CA GLU A 82 -16.62 66.72 -42.69
C GLU A 82 -16.89 66.72 -44.20
N LEU A 83 -16.66 65.57 -44.83
CA LEU A 83 -16.84 65.34 -46.26
C LEU A 83 -18.33 65.10 -46.55
N SER A 84 -19.11 66.17 -46.75
CA SER A 84 -20.41 66.04 -47.41
C SER A 84 -20.64 67.17 -48.41
N SER A 85 -20.98 66.74 -49.63
CA SER A 85 -21.58 67.57 -50.68
C SER A 85 -22.79 68.28 -50.09
N ASN A 86 -22.75 69.61 -49.98
CA ASN A 86 -23.92 70.39 -49.56
C ASN A 86 -24.42 71.23 -50.74
N ASP A 87 -25.33 70.63 -51.52
CA ASP A 87 -26.02 71.18 -52.69
C ASP A 87 -27.27 72.01 -52.33
N PHE A 88 -27.40 72.51 -51.10
CA PHE A 88 -28.62 73.24 -50.68
C PHE A 88 -28.47 74.76 -50.89
N THR A 89 -29.27 75.33 -51.79
CA THR A 89 -29.42 76.78 -51.95
C THR A 89 -30.05 77.43 -50.73
N ASN A 90 -29.71 78.70 -50.48
CA ASN A 90 -30.11 79.47 -49.30
C ASN A 90 -31.64 79.48 -49.05
N GLU A 91 -32.45 79.37 -50.11
CA GLU A 91 -33.91 79.31 -50.02
C GLU A 91 -34.42 78.03 -49.33
N TYR A 92 -33.75 76.89 -49.50
CA TYR A 92 -34.11 75.65 -48.81
C TYR A 92 -33.73 75.69 -47.33
N LYS A 93 -32.67 76.44 -47.00
CA LYS A 93 -32.21 76.62 -45.63
C LYS A 93 -33.22 77.45 -44.83
N GLU A 94 -33.74 78.52 -45.42
CA GLU A 94 -34.77 79.36 -44.79
C GLU A 94 -36.11 78.60 -44.62
N LYS A 95 -36.51 77.76 -45.58
CA LYS A 95 -37.68 76.88 -45.42
C LYS A 95 -37.48 75.85 -44.32
N LEU A 96 -36.27 75.31 -44.16
CA LEU A 96 -35.94 74.36 -43.10
C LEU A 96 -36.01 75.01 -41.71
N ASP A 97 -35.52 76.23 -41.57
CA ASP A 97 -35.54 76.98 -40.30
C ASP A 97 -36.97 77.34 -39.86
N THR A 98 -37.94 77.38 -40.79
CA THR A 98 -39.37 77.62 -40.48
C THR A 98 -40.17 76.37 -40.11
N LEU A 99 -39.60 75.16 -40.18
CA LEU A 99 -40.30 73.92 -39.81
C LEU A 99 -40.28 73.74 -38.28
N GLN A 100 -41.47 73.81 -37.67
CA GLN A 100 -41.64 73.41 -36.26
C GLN A 100 -41.57 71.86 -36.15
N PRO A 101 -41.00 71.31 -35.07
CA PRO A 101 -40.90 69.86 -34.89
C PRO A 101 -42.29 69.23 -34.76
N THR A 102 -42.66 68.41 -35.74
CA THR A 102 -43.85 67.56 -35.69
C THR A 102 -43.57 66.37 -34.77
N ASP A 103 -44.50 66.04 -33.86
CA ASP A 103 -44.41 64.85 -33.00
C ASP A 103 -44.38 63.57 -33.85
N THR A 104 -43.20 62.95 -33.92
CA THR A 104 -42.90 61.74 -34.71
C THR A 104 -43.14 60.46 -33.91
N SER A 105 -43.74 60.52 -32.71
CA SER A 105 -44.00 59.33 -31.87
C SER A 105 -44.88 58.26 -32.54
N LYS A 106 -45.58 58.60 -33.62
CA LYS A 106 -46.41 57.69 -34.42
C LYS A 106 -45.70 57.06 -35.63
N LEU A 107 -44.45 57.44 -35.94
CA LEU A 107 -43.75 57.04 -37.17
C LEU A 107 -42.75 55.90 -37.00
N LEU A 108 -42.41 55.50 -35.76
CA LEU A 108 -41.49 54.39 -35.52
C LEU A 108 -42.28 53.11 -35.25
N PRO A 109 -42.15 52.05 -36.08
CA PRO A 109 -42.69 50.75 -35.74
C PRO A 109 -41.93 50.23 -34.51
N LYS A 110 -42.64 50.08 -33.39
CA LYS A 110 -42.10 49.43 -32.20
C LYS A 110 -41.76 47.99 -32.57
N GLY A 111 -40.48 47.66 -32.74
CA GLY A 111 -40.05 46.28 -32.97
C GLY A 111 -40.41 45.42 -31.76
N GLY A 112 -41.62 44.85 -31.74
CA GLY A 112 -42.16 43.95 -30.70
C GLY A 112 -42.27 44.52 -29.27
N TYR A 113 -41.63 45.65 -28.98
CA TYR A 113 -41.57 46.25 -27.66
C TYR A 113 -42.76 47.20 -27.48
N GLU A 114 -43.80 46.78 -26.76
CA GLU A 114 -45.02 47.59 -26.63
C GLU A 114 -44.87 48.84 -25.72
N GLY A 115 -43.75 48.95 -24.99
CA GLY A 115 -43.47 50.06 -24.07
C GLY A 115 -43.18 51.41 -24.73
N THR A 116 -43.19 52.46 -23.94
CA THR A 116 -42.78 53.82 -24.29
C THR A 116 -41.26 53.90 -24.45
N GLY A 117 -40.77 54.90 -25.21
CA GLY A 117 -39.33 55.13 -25.34
C GLY A 117 -38.64 55.43 -24.00
N LYS A 118 -39.41 55.95 -23.03
CA LYS A 118 -38.96 56.15 -21.65
C LYS A 118 -38.71 54.81 -20.94
N GLU A 119 -39.65 53.87 -21.03
CA GLU A 119 -39.49 52.53 -20.44
C GLU A 119 -38.31 51.76 -21.05
N LEU A 120 -38.03 51.96 -22.36
CA LEU A 120 -36.87 51.36 -23.01
C LEU A 120 -35.55 51.93 -22.48
N LYS A 121 -35.51 53.26 -22.29
CA LYS A 121 -34.36 53.93 -21.68
C LYS A 121 -34.14 53.43 -20.24
N ASP A 122 -35.19 53.38 -19.45
CA ASP A 122 -35.13 52.91 -18.06
C ASP A 122 -34.65 51.44 -17.99
N ALA A 123 -35.05 50.59 -18.95
CA ALA A 123 -34.57 49.22 -19.05
C ALA A 123 -33.07 49.12 -19.42
N ILE A 124 -32.60 49.96 -20.33
CA ILE A 124 -31.18 50.05 -20.71
C ILE A 124 -30.33 50.53 -19.52
N ASP A 125 -30.78 51.59 -18.85
CA ASP A 125 -30.09 52.14 -17.67
C ASP A 125 -30.05 51.10 -16.52
N SER A 126 -31.12 50.31 -16.36
CA SER A 126 -31.17 49.17 -15.42
C SER A 126 -30.18 48.06 -15.79
N LEU A 127 -30.05 47.71 -17.08
CA LEU A 127 -29.07 46.73 -17.55
C LEU A 127 -27.63 47.21 -17.33
N GLN A 128 -27.33 48.47 -17.62
CA GLN A 128 -26.03 49.08 -17.34
C GLN A 128 -25.70 49.02 -15.84
N THR A 129 -26.68 49.29 -14.98
CA THR A 129 -26.52 49.17 -13.52
C THR A 129 -26.21 47.73 -13.10
N LYS A 130 -26.93 46.73 -13.64
CA LYS A 130 -26.67 45.31 -13.36
C LYS A 130 -25.30 44.85 -13.87
N MET A 131 -24.86 45.33 -15.03
CA MET A 131 -23.51 45.04 -15.55
C MET A 131 -22.43 45.57 -14.60
N GLY A 132 -22.55 46.80 -14.09
CA GLY A 132 -21.62 47.33 -13.10
C GLY A 132 -21.60 46.55 -11.77
N GLN A 133 -22.76 46.02 -11.35
CA GLN A 133 -22.84 45.15 -10.17
C GLN A 133 -22.13 43.80 -10.40
N VAL A 134 -22.25 43.22 -11.59
CA VAL A 134 -21.53 42.00 -11.97
C VAL A 134 -20.02 42.25 -11.99
N GLU A 135 -19.57 43.37 -12.57
CA GLU A 135 -18.15 43.78 -12.55
C GLU A 135 -17.64 43.95 -11.11
N THR A 136 -18.44 44.53 -10.22
CA THR A 136 -18.11 44.66 -8.79
C THR A 136 -18.09 43.30 -8.07
N THR A 137 -18.99 42.37 -8.41
CA THR A 137 -19.06 41.03 -7.80
C THR A 137 -17.95 40.10 -8.31
N LEU A 138 -17.49 40.29 -9.54
CA LEU A 138 -16.32 39.62 -10.11
C LEU A 138 -15.01 40.29 -9.71
N SER A 139 -15.06 41.47 -9.09
CA SER A 139 -13.93 42.04 -8.38
C SER A 139 -13.68 41.18 -7.15
N VAL A 140 -12.60 40.41 -7.18
CA VAL A 140 -12.17 39.62 -6.04
C VAL A 140 -11.35 40.54 -5.15
N ASP A 141 -11.74 40.69 -3.88
CA ASP A 141 -10.99 41.49 -2.89
C ASP A 141 -9.68 40.80 -2.44
N ASP A 142 -9.43 39.61 -2.99
CA ASP A 142 -8.25 38.80 -2.75
C ASP A 142 -7.20 39.12 -3.81
N THR A 143 -6.20 39.89 -3.41
CA THR A 143 -5.08 40.35 -4.26
C THR A 143 -4.20 39.22 -4.77
N ASP A 144 -4.40 37.98 -4.30
CA ASP A 144 -3.58 36.82 -4.68
C ASP A 144 -4.17 36.01 -5.85
N PHE A 145 -5.37 36.37 -6.33
CA PHE A 145 -6.06 35.71 -7.45
C PHE A 145 -6.72 36.68 -8.42
N ASP A 146 -6.23 37.91 -8.47
CA ASP A 146 -6.86 39.00 -9.21
C ASP A 146 -6.47 39.00 -10.69
N THR A 147 -5.43 38.23 -11.06
CA THR A 147 -5.04 38.01 -12.46
C THR A 147 -5.10 36.55 -12.90
N LEU A 148 -5.39 36.34 -14.19
CA LEU A 148 -5.30 35.00 -14.83
C LEU A 148 -3.89 34.37 -14.70
N GLN A 149 -2.85 35.18 -14.53
CA GLN A 149 -1.47 34.75 -14.34
C GLN A 149 -1.23 34.13 -12.95
N GLU A 150 -1.92 34.61 -11.92
CA GLU A 150 -1.89 34.06 -10.56
C GLU A 150 -2.65 32.74 -10.48
N ILE A 151 -3.80 32.64 -11.15
CA ILE A 151 -4.52 31.37 -11.33
C ILE A 151 -3.62 30.34 -12.02
N ALA A 152 -2.91 30.74 -13.09
CA ALA A 152 -1.94 29.87 -13.77
C ALA A 152 -0.75 29.48 -12.87
N THR A 153 -0.35 30.36 -11.95
CA THR A 153 0.72 30.12 -10.97
C THR A 153 0.25 29.17 -9.86
N GLN A 154 -0.99 29.27 -9.39
CA GLN A 154 -1.57 28.35 -8.41
C GLN A 154 -1.84 26.97 -9.02
N VAL A 155 -2.22 26.91 -10.29
CA VAL A 155 -2.29 25.65 -11.06
C VAL A 155 -0.90 25.02 -11.23
N LYS A 156 0.19 25.80 -11.33
CA LYS A 156 1.58 25.30 -11.20
C LYS A 156 1.93 24.93 -9.76
N SER A 157 1.32 25.59 -8.77
CA SER A 157 1.36 25.28 -7.33
C SER A 157 0.51 24.07 -6.92
N ASN A 158 -0.08 23.33 -7.88
CA ASN A 158 -0.30 21.88 -7.80
C ASN A 158 0.98 21.08 -7.44
N LYS A 159 2.06 21.71 -6.98
CA LYS A 159 3.16 21.16 -6.17
C LYS A 159 2.71 20.27 -4.99
N ASN A 160 1.44 20.26 -4.60
CA ASN A 160 0.87 19.20 -3.76
C ASN A 160 0.86 17.81 -4.43
N LEU A 161 0.80 17.73 -5.77
CA LEU A 161 1.09 16.50 -6.51
C LEU A 161 2.53 16.09 -6.35
N GLN A 162 3.49 17.01 -6.34
CA GLN A 162 4.90 16.67 -6.15
C GLN A 162 5.12 16.06 -4.76
N THR A 163 4.46 16.60 -3.74
CA THR A 163 4.45 16.08 -2.36
C THR A 163 3.71 14.73 -2.25
N LEU A 164 2.59 14.55 -2.97
CA LEU A 164 1.91 13.25 -3.09
C LEU A 164 2.76 12.23 -3.86
N LEU A 165 3.51 12.64 -4.89
CA LEU A 165 4.42 11.78 -5.67
C LEU A 165 5.68 11.42 -4.87
N THR A 166 6.21 12.32 -4.03
CA THR A 166 7.34 11.98 -3.15
C THR A 166 6.93 11.04 -2.02
N LYS A 167 5.64 11.07 -1.63
CA LYS A 167 5.04 10.11 -0.67
C LYS A 167 4.52 8.85 -1.35
N LYS A 168 4.42 8.84 -2.68
CA LYS A 168 3.95 7.69 -3.46
C LYS A 168 5.10 6.69 -3.57
N VAL A 169 4.86 5.47 -3.14
CA VAL A 169 5.77 4.34 -3.38
C VAL A 169 5.50 3.79 -4.78
N ASP A 170 6.56 3.61 -5.58
CA ASP A 170 6.45 3.04 -6.92
C ASP A 170 6.36 1.51 -6.88
N LYS A 171 5.56 0.94 -7.79
CA LYS A 171 5.40 -0.50 -7.93
C LYS A 171 6.61 -1.07 -8.67
N GLU A 172 7.37 -1.93 -8.01
CA GLU A 172 8.39 -2.75 -8.68
C GLU A 172 7.73 -4.00 -9.31
N ASP A 173 8.12 -4.33 -10.54
CA ASP A 173 7.53 -5.47 -11.26
C ASP A 173 7.87 -6.78 -10.54
N GLY A 174 6.84 -7.57 -10.21
CA GLY A 174 6.97 -8.79 -9.40
C GLY A 174 6.81 -8.60 -7.88
N LYS A 175 6.64 -7.37 -7.37
CA LYS A 175 6.29 -7.10 -5.96
C LYS A 175 4.88 -6.52 -5.85
N GLY A 176 4.05 -7.10 -4.97
CA GLY A 176 2.76 -6.50 -4.62
C GLY A 176 2.97 -5.17 -3.88
N LEU A 177 1.99 -4.25 -3.97
CA LEU A 177 1.89 -3.12 -3.02
C LEU A 177 1.84 -3.75 -1.62
N SER A 178 2.96 -3.77 -0.92
CA SER A 178 3.02 -4.43 0.38
C SER A 178 2.10 -3.69 1.32
N THR A 179 1.07 -4.37 1.80
CA THR A 179 0.20 -3.99 2.92
C THR A 179 0.95 -3.85 4.25
N ASN A 180 2.25 -3.54 4.26
CA ASN A 180 3.12 -3.63 5.42
C ASN A 180 3.99 -2.37 5.59
N ASP A 181 3.36 -1.34 6.16
CA ASP A 181 3.99 -0.14 6.73
C ASP A 181 4.79 -0.46 8.02
N PHE A 182 5.80 -1.33 7.95
CA PHE A 182 6.65 -1.56 9.12
C PHE A 182 7.74 -0.49 9.20
N THR A 183 7.75 0.28 10.29
CA THR A 183 8.90 1.11 10.69
C THR A 183 10.16 0.24 10.78
N THR A 184 11.36 0.83 10.67
CA THR A 184 12.64 0.08 10.80
C THR A 184 12.65 -0.80 12.05
N THR A 185 12.14 -0.29 13.17
CA THR A 185 12.00 -1.04 14.43
C THR A 185 11.01 -2.21 14.33
N LEU A 186 9.87 -2.04 13.65
CA LEU A 186 8.92 -3.14 13.44
C LEU A 186 9.47 -4.18 12.46
N LYS A 187 10.23 -3.75 11.46
CA LYS A 187 10.91 -4.64 10.52
C LYS A 187 12.00 -5.46 11.21
N GLU A 188 12.83 -4.84 12.05
CA GLU A 188 13.81 -5.55 12.89
C GLU A 188 13.14 -6.54 13.85
N LYS A 189 12.02 -6.16 14.48
CA LYS A 189 11.21 -7.08 15.30
C LYS A 189 10.64 -8.25 14.48
N LEU A 190 10.14 -7.99 13.27
CA LEU A 190 9.58 -9.02 12.40
C LEU A 190 10.66 -9.96 11.84
N GLU A 191 11.82 -9.42 11.45
CA GLU A 191 13.00 -10.19 11.04
C GLU A 191 13.55 -11.01 12.22
N GLY A 192 13.48 -10.49 13.45
CA GLY A 192 13.78 -11.24 14.67
C GLY A 192 12.79 -12.36 14.98
N ILE A 193 11.53 -12.24 14.53
CA ILE A 193 10.48 -13.28 14.67
C ILE A 193 10.50 -14.27 13.50
N SER A 194 11.06 -13.90 12.35
CA SER A 194 11.12 -14.71 11.13
C SER A 194 11.66 -16.14 11.34
N PRO A 195 12.72 -16.39 12.15
CA PRO A 195 13.21 -17.75 12.44
C PRO A 195 12.16 -18.65 13.14
N PHE A 196 11.15 -18.04 13.75
CA PHE A 196 10.10 -18.70 14.52
C PHE A 196 8.76 -18.77 13.78
N PHE A 197 8.66 -18.20 12.58
CA PHE A 197 7.42 -18.22 11.81
C PHE A 197 7.02 -19.66 11.46
N GLY A 198 5.81 -20.07 11.88
CA GLY A 198 5.33 -21.44 11.70
C GLY A 198 5.93 -22.47 12.67
N LYS A 199 6.66 -22.04 13.71
CA LYS A 199 7.17 -22.91 14.79
C LYS A 199 6.41 -22.66 16.08
N PHE A 200 6.21 -23.71 16.88
CA PHE A 200 5.69 -23.60 18.24
C PHE A 200 6.82 -23.79 19.25
N LEU A 201 6.68 -23.18 20.44
CA LEU A 201 7.54 -23.45 21.59
C LEU A 201 6.93 -24.59 22.42
N SER A 202 7.73 -25.58 22.76
CA SER A 202 7.34 -26.63 23.69
C SER A 202 7.10 -26.08 25.11
N HIS A 203 6.66 -26.97 26.01
CA HIS A 203 6.71 -26.70 27.43
C HIS A 203 8.16 -26.50 27.88
N ASN A 204 8.34 -25.95 29.08
CA ASN A 204 9.67 -25.86 29.65
C ASN A 204 10.23 -27.26 29.87
N LEU A 205 11.35 -27.56 29.23
CA LEU A 205 12.04 -28.83 29.34
C LEU A 205 12.75 -28.97 30.68
N ILE A 206 12.92 -27.89 31.45
CA ILE A 206 13.58 -27.95 32.76
C ILE A 206 12.59 -28.46 33.81
N LYS A 207 12.90 -29.59 34.46
CA LYS A 207 12.14 -30.12 35.60
C LYS A 207 12.59 -29.45 36.89
N GLY A 208 11.68 -28.71 37.51
CA GLY A 208 11.89 -28.08 38.80
C GLY A 208 11.38 -26.65 38.85
N ASN A 209 11.48 -26.01 40.01
CA ASN A 209 11.11 -24.61 40.16
C ASN A 209 12.27 -23.70 39.76
N THR A 210 12.15 -23.07 38.60
CA THR A 210 13.12 -22.11 38.07
C THR A 210 12.68 -20.65 38.20
N LYS A 211 11.55 -20.38 38.87
CA LYS A 211 10.99 -19.03 39.01
C LYS A 211 11.94 -18.09 39.73
N ASN A 212 12.59 -18.58 40.78
CA ASN A 212 13.58 -17.82 41.53
C ASN A 212 14.68 -18.75 42.04
N LEU A 213 15.89 -18.59 41.51
CA LEU A 213 17.08 -19.29 41.98
C LEU A 213 17.76 -18.42 43.04
N PRO A 214 17.68 -18.78 44.33
CA PRO A 214 18.24 -17.95 45.39
C PRO A 214 19.77 -17.93 45.32
N GLU A 215 20.37 -16.89 45.88
CA GLU A 215 21.82 -16.80 45.99
C GLU A 215 22.35 -17.69 47.13
N ARG A 216 23.60 -18.17 46.98
CA ARG A 216 24.44 -18.72 48.05
C ARG A 216 25.73 -17.90 48.16
N GLU A 217 26.29 -17.77 49.37
CA GLU A 217 27.29 -16.77 49.80
C GLU A 217 28.58 -16.58 48.95
N SER A 218 28.87 -17.45 47.98
CA SER A 218 30.12 -17.41 47.21
C SER A 218 29.93 -17.67 45.72
N LYS A 219 29.26 -18.78 45.37
CA LYS A 219 28.85 -19.11 44.00
C LYS A 219 27.60 -19.97 44.09
N SER A 220 26.60 -19.65 43.28
CA SER A 220 25.35 -20.38 43.24
C SER A 220 25.37 -21.35 42.07
N THR A 221 25.30 -22.64 42.35
CA THR A 221 25.24 -23.71 41.34
C THR A 221 23.96 -24.50 41.53
N TYR A 222 23.19 -24.63 40.45
CA TYR A 222 21.92 -25.36 40.41
C TYR A 222 21.90 -26.34 39.25
N ASP A 223 21.52 -27.58 39.54
CA ASP A 223 21.38 -28.65 38.56
C ASP A 223 19.92 -29.06 38.45
N PHE A 224 19.40 -29.04 37.22
CA PHE A 224 18.02 -29.44 36.93
C PHE A 224 18.01 -30.59 35.94
N LEU A 225 17.07 -31.52 36.13
CA LEU A 225 16.80 -32.57 35.16
C LEU A 225 16.05 -31.99 33.97
N LEU A 226 16.29 -32.52 32.77
CA LEU A 226 15.50 -32.23 31.59
C LEU A 226 14.35 -33.23 31.42
N ASP A 227 13.26 -32.75 30.82
CA ASP A 227 12.11 -33.56 30.46
C ASP A 227 12.33 -34.21 29.11
N GLY A 228 12.99 -35.37 29.15
CA GLY A 228 13.36 -36.12 27.96
C GLY A 228 14.78 -35.79 27.49
N HIS A 229 15.10 -36.32 26.31
CA HIS A 229 16.40 -36.22 25.69
C HIS A 229 16.54 -34.95 24.86
N MET A 230 17.76 -34.44 24.73
CA MET A 230 18.03 -33.28 23.87
C MET A 230 18.12 -33.71 22.39
N GLU A 231 16.99 -33.66 21.70
CA GLU A 231 16.90 -33.99 20.28
C GLU A 231 17.58 -32.95 19.37
N LYS A 232 17.76 -33.31 18.10
CA LYS A 232 18.19 -32.37 17.06
C LYS A 232 17.13 -31.28 16.85
N GLY A 233 17.58 -30.04 16.69
CA GLY A 233 16.72 -28.89 16.40
C GLY A 233 17.12 -27.62 17.14
N GLU A 234 16.22 -26.65 17.15
CA GLU A 234 16.43 -25.34 17.75
C GLU A 234 15.69 -25.21 19.08
N TYR A 235 16.29 -24.48 20.01
CA TYR A 235 15.77 -24.28 21.36
C TYR A 235 15.85 -22.81 21.75
N LEU A 236 14.86 -22.33 22.48
CA LEU A 236 14.87 -21.06 23.18
C LEU A 236 15.35 -21.28 24.61
N LEU A 237 16.47 -20.68 24.95
CA LEU A 237 16.96 -20.54 26.31
C LEU A 237 16.64 -19.12 26.77
N SER A 238 15.85 -18.96 27.83
CA SER A 238 15.53 -17.63 28.37
C SER A 238 15.59 -17.59 29.89
N TYR A 239 15.96 -16.43 30.43
CA TYR A 239 15.96 -16.16 31.87
C TYR A 239 16.09 -14.66 32.14
N THR A 240 15.67 -14.23 33.32
CA THR A 240 15.92 -12.88 33.84
C THR A 240 17.13 -12.90 34.76
N GLY A 241 18.13 -12.07 34.49
CA GLY A 241 19.38 -12.07 35.24
C GLY A 241 20.48 -11.27 34.55
N TYR A 242 21.62 -11.91 34.32
CA TYR A 242 22.83 -11.31 33.75
C TYR A 242 23.26 -12.04 32.48
N ARG A 243 23.89 -11.34 31.54
CA ARG A 243 24.28 -11.87 30.24
C ARG A 243 25.22 -13.09 30.39
N LEU A 244 25.02 -14.13 29.58
CA LEU A 244 25.93 -15.30 29.55
C LEU A 244 27.37 -14.84 29.31
N GLY A 245 28.31 -15.38 30.10
CA GLY A 245 29.72 -15.01 30.12
C GLY A 245 30.09 -13.92 31.14
N ASP A 246 29.12 -13.13 31.63
CA ASP A 246 29.33 -12.12 32.68
C ASP A 246 28.98 -12.72 34.06
N GLU A 247 29.87 -13.56 34.59
CA GLU A 247 29.69 -14.33 35.82
C GLU A 247 28.46 -15.28 35.83
N MET A 248 27.78 -15.41 34.70
CA MET A 248 26.67 -16.33 34.45
C MET A 248 27.13 -17.40 33.45
N SER A 249 26.98 -18.66 33.83
CA SER A 249 27.30 -19.84 33.00
C SER A 249 26.13 -20.81 33.02
N ILE A 250 25.85 -21.42 31.87
CA ILE A 250 24.87 -22.48 31.73
C ILE A 250 25.53 -23.60 30.96
N LYS A 251 25.43 -24.82 31.48
CA LYS A 251 26.05 -26.00 30.89
C LYS A 251 25.01 -27.09 30.68
N MET A 252 25.12 -27.80 29.57
CA MET A 252 24.41 -29.05 29.33
C MET A 252 25.27 -30.19 29.87
N ILE A 253 24.64 -31.17 30.52
CA ILE A 253 25.32 -32.32 31.09
C ILE A 253 24.79 -33.60 30.44
N ASP A 254 25.72 -34.42 29.96
CA ASP A 254 25.47 -35.80 29.56
C ASP A 254 26.48 -36.77 30.20
N VAL A 255 26.48 -38.03 29.74
CA VAL A 255 27.40 -39.07 30.23
C VAL A 255 28.89 -38.77 29.98
N THR A 256 29.21 -37.83 29.08
CA THR A 256 30.58 -37.43 28.77
C THR A 256 31.08 -36.28 29.63
N GLY A 257 30.18 -35.58 30.33
CA GLY A 257 30.49 -34.51 31.27
C GLY A 257 29.67 -33.25 31.03
N GLU A 258 30.23 -32.11 31.46
CA GLU A 258 29.60 -30.79 31.32
C GLU A 258 30.10 -30.08 30.07
N LYS A 259 29.20 -29.43 29.33
CA LYS A 259 29.53 -28.63 28.17
C LYS A 259 28.79 -27.29 28.23
N GLU A 260 29.52 -26.18 28.13
CA GLU A 260 28.95 -24.83 28.06
C GLU A 260 27.94 -24.70 26.93
N VAL A 261 26.88 -23.92 27.17
CA VAL A 261 25.89 -23.62 26.14
C VAL A 261 26.48 -22.72 25.05
N VAL A 262 26.31 -23.12 23.80
CA VAL A 262 26.68 -22.35 22.62
C VAL A 262 25.39 -21.78 22.06
N VAL A 263 25.22 -20.48 22.23
CA VAL A 263 23.97 -19.79 21.91
C VAL A 263 24.19 -18.46 21.22
N THR A 264 23.18 -18.02 20.47
CA THR A 264 23.12 -16.70 19.84
C THR A 264 22.11 -15.86 20.59
N LEU A 265 22.49 -14.65 21.04
CA LEU A 265 21.52 -13.70 21.62
C LEU A 265 20.53 -13.28 20.54
N LEU A 266 19.25 -13.52 20.77
CA LEU A 266 18.16 -13.12 19.87
C LEU A 266 17.63 -11.73 20.24
N TYR A 267 17.33 -11.56 21.52
CA TYR A 267 16.65 -10.38 22.04
C TYR A 267 16.96 -10.24 23.53
N GLU A 268 17.02 -9.01 24.01
CA GLU A 268 17.09 -8.69 25.43
C GLU A 268 16.07 -7.60 25.73
N GLU A 269 15.38 -7.75 26.86
CA GLU A 269 14.36 -6.81 27.31
C GLU A 269 14.67 -6.37 28.73
N THR A 270 14.79 -5.07 28.95
CA THR A 270 15.04 -4.51 30.28
C THR A 270 13.76 -3.92 30.83
N GLU A 271 13.31 -4.47 31.96
CA GLU A 271 12.09 -4.01 32.64
C GLU A 271 12.30 -2.61 33.23
N PHE A 272 11.47 -1.66 32.81
CA PHE A 272 11.56 -0.27 33.24
C PHE A 272 11.29 -0.15 34.75
N GLY A 273 12.24 0.38 35.51
CA GLY A 273 12.09 0.68 36.95
C GLY A 273 12.77 -0.31 37.90
N LEU A 274 13.00 -1.56 37.50
CA LEU A 274 13.72 -2.55 38.33
C LEU A 274 15.13 -2.88 37.82
N GLY A 275 15.47 -2.46 36.59
CA GLY A 275 16.79 -2.70 35.99
C GLY A 275 17.11 -4.17 35.75
N ARG A 276 16.08 -5.02 35.66
CA ARG A 276 16.22 -6.45 35.41
C ARG A 276 16.11 -6.71 33.91
N THR A 277 17.06 -7.46 33.38
CA THR A 277 17.08 -7.80 31.96
C THR A 277 16.72 -9.27 31.77
N THR A 278 15.76 -9.52 30.89
CA THR A 278 15.43 -10.86 30.40
C THR A 278 16.16 -11.08 29.09
N TYR A 279 16.90 -12.18 29.01
CA TYR A 279 17.65 -12.56 27.83
C TYR A 279 16.94 -13.72 27.13
N TYR A 280 16.89 -13.64 25.80
CA TYR A 280 16.37 -14.68 24.91
C TYR A 280 17.49 -15.14 23.99
N TYR A 281 17.88 -16.41 24.13
CA TYR A 281 18.97 -17.01 23.40
C TYR A 281 18.47 -18.14 22.50
N LEU A 282 18.98 -18.19 21.27
CA LEU A 282 18.81 -19.32 20.38
C LEU A 282 19.93 -20.32 20.62
N LEU A 283 19.56 -21.54 21.00
CA LEU A 283 20.47 -22.68 21.05
C LEU A 283 20.16 -23.58 19.85
N LYS A 284 21.14 -23.77 18.97
CA LYS A 284 21.01 -24.68 17.81
C LYS A 284 21.68 -26.02 18.11
N ASN A 285 20.89 -27.06 18.32
CA ASN A 285 21.36 -28.43 18.42
C ASN A 285 21.21 -29.17 17.08
N GLU A 286 21.65 -28.53 16.00
CA GLU A 286 21.60 -29.10 14.65
C GLU A 286 22.91 -29.81 14.32
N ILE A 287 22.89 -30.65 13.28
CA ILE A 287 24.10 -31.35 12.83
C ILE A 287 25.15 -30.30 12.45
N ASP A 288 26.27 -30.27 13.17
CA ASP A 288 27.37 -29.41 12.83
C ASP A 288 28.05 -29.94 11.57
N VAL A 289 28.24 -29.05 10.59
CA VAL A 289 28.76 -29.39 9.26
C VAL A 289 30.19 -29.93 9.28
N ASN A 290 30.97 -29.61 10.33
CA ASN A 290 32.36 -30.01 10.45
C ASN A 290 32.52 -31.35 11.17
N THR A 291 31.67 -31.61 12.17
CA THR A 291 31.77 -32.81 13.02
C THR A 291 30.78 -33.91 12.65
N GLY A 292 29.76 -33.61 11.84
CA GLY A 292 28.68 -34.53 11.49
C GLY A 292 27.74 -34.89 12.64
N ASN A 293 27.90 -34.24 13.80
CA ASN A 293 27.14 -34.49 15.02
C ASN A 293 26.58 -33.18 15.58
N PRO A 294 25.45 -33.22 16.30
CA PRO A 294 24.96 -32.02 16.98
C PRO A 294 25.90 -31.60 18.13
N PRO A 295 25.94 -30.31 18.50
CA PRO A 295 26.75 -29.81 19.61
C PRO A 295 26.48 -30.54 20.93
N TYR A 296 25.24 -30.98 21.17
CA TYR A 296 24.83 -31.69 22.37
C TYR A 296 24.30 -33.07 22.00
N SER A 297 24.72 -34.09 22.75
CA SER A 297 24.28 -35.46 22.49
C SER A 297 22.81 -35.65 22.87
N TYR A 298 22.20 -36.67 22.29
CA TYR A 298 20.86 -37.13 22.68
C TYR A 298 20.78 -37.50 24.18
N TYR A 299 21.90 -37.83 24.80
CA TYR A 299 21.96 -38.26 26.20
C TYR A 299 22.07 -37.12 27.20
N VAL A 300 22.04 -35.86 26.76
CA VAL A 300 21.89 -34.73 27.68
C VAL A 300 20.60 -34.88 28.46
N ASN A 301 20.71 -34.90 29.78
CA ASN A 301 19.61 -35.13 30.72
C ASN A 301 19.57 -34.08 31.84
N ASN A 302 20.57 -33.20 31.94
CA ASN A 302 20.63 -32.18 32.95
C ASN A 302 21.12 -30.85 32.38
N ILE A 303 20.65 -29.76 32.98
CA ILE A 303 21.14 -28.39 32.76
C ILE A 303 21.67 -27.84 34.07
N LYS A 304 22.91 -27.36 34.05
CA LYS A 304 23.59 -26.72 35.17
C LYS A 304 23.60 -25.22 34.96
N VAL A 305 23.36 -24.49 36.03
CA VAL A 305 23.31 -23.03 36.05
C VAL A 305 24.24 -22.54 37.14
N GLU A 306 25.14 -21.64 36.80
CA GLU A 306 26.14 -21.10 37.69
C GLU A 306 26.13 -19.57 37.64
N PHE A 307 26.05 -18.92 38.79
CA PHE A 307 26.13 -17.46 38.89
C PHE A 307 26.92 -16.97 40.10
N GLY A 308 27.57 -15.83 39.94
CA GLY A 308 28.41 -15.15 40.94
C GLY A 308 27.64 -14.63 42.15
N LYS A 309 28.40 -14.10 43.12
CA LYS A 309 27.88 -13.46 44.33
C LYS A 309 27.13 -12.17 43.98
N ASP A 310 26.08 -11.86 44.73
CA ASP A 310 25.17 -10.72 44.53
C ASP A 310 24.43 -10.74 43.16
N LYS A 311 24.46 -11.88 42.46
CA LYS A 311 23.73 -12.12 41.20
C LYS A 311 22.49 -12.97 41.45
N PHE A 312 21.56 -12.93 40.50
CA PHE A 312 20.33 -13.70 40.56
C PHE A 312 19.97 -14.24 39.18
N VAL A 313 19.21 -15.33 39.18
CA VAL A 313 18.58 -15.89 37.99
C VAL A 313 17.14 -16.21 38.31
N ARG A 314 16.24 -15.77 37.44
CA ARG A 314 14.80 -15.98 37.56
C ARG A 314 14.21 -16.44 36.25
N ASN A 315 13.07 -17.11 36.35
CA ASN A 315 12.28 -17.58 35.21
C ASN A 315 13.14 -18.32 34.16
N LEU A 316 14.06 -19.17 34.59
CA LEU A 316 14.88 -19.92 33.66
C LEU A 316 14.02 -20.94 32.89
N GLN A 317 14.10 -20.88 31.58
CA GLN A 317 13.36 -21.76 30.67
C GLN A 317 14.29 -22.28 29.57
N LEU A 318 14.10 -23.55 29.22
CA LEU A 318 14.62 -24.14 28.00
C LEU A 318 13.43 -24.76 27.27
N ARG A 319 13.12 -24.27 26.08
CA ARG A 319 11.97 -24.72 25.28
C ARG A 319 12.45 -25.09 23.89
N ARG A 320 11.91 -26.14 23.28
CA ARG A 320 12.23 -26.54 21.91
C ARG A 320 11.31 -25.84 20.92
N PHE A 321 11.86 -25.42 19.78
CA PHE A 321 11.07 -25.05 18.62
C PHE A 321 10.69 -26.30 17.83
N GLY A 322 9.39 -26.52 17.62
CA GLY A 322 8.86 -27.59 16.78
C GLY A 322 8.07 -27.04 15.59
N PRO A 323 7.91 -27.80 14.50
CA PRO A 323 7.02 -27.41 13.40
C PRO A 323 5.57 -27.36 13.90
N TYR A 324 4.79 -26.38 13.44
CA TYR A 324 3.38 -26.31 13.79
C TYR A 324 2.67 -27.66 13.63
N PRO A 325 1.91 -28.14 14.62
CA PRO A 325 1.12 -29.36 14.45
C PRO A 325 0.10 -29.18 13.31
N VAL A 326 0.28 -29.90 12.20
CA VAL A 326 -0.71 -30.01 11.11
C VAL A 326 -1.62 -31.18 11.44
N TRP A 327 -2.80 -30.93 12.02
CA TRP A 327 -3.69 -32.00 12.50
C TRP A 327 -3.92 -33.07 11.43
N GLU A 328 -3.57 -34.32 11.76
CA GLU A 328 -3.76 -35.49 10.92
C GLU A 328 -4.44 -36.57 11.75
N ALA A 329 -5.54 -37.12 11.23
CA ALA A 329 -6.22 -38.23 11.88
C ALA A 329 -5.26 -39.42 12.01
N ASN A 330 -5.08 -39.93 13.23
CA ASN A 330 -4.25 -41.09 13.58
C ASN A 330 -2.72 -40.90 13.52
N ASN A 331 -2.21 -39.67 13.56
CA ASN A 331 -0.76 -39.46 13.62
C ASN A 331 -0.25 -39.58 15.08
N SER A 332 0.65 -40.54 15.34
CA SER A 332 1.26 -40.81 16.65
C SER A 332 2.12 -39.67 17.19
N LEU A 333 2.41 -38.65 16.36
CA LEU A 333 3.00 -37.39 16.81
C LEU A 333 2.08 -36.62 17.77
N TYR A 334 0.75 -36.73 17.64
CA TYR A 334 -0.18 -36.02 18.54
C TYR A 334 -0.18 -36.58 19.95
N THR A 335 -0.11 -37.90 20.08
CA THR A 335 -0.10 -38.57 21.38
C THR A 335 1.24 -38.44 22.12
N SER A 336 2.30 -38.02 21.42
CA SER A 336 3.64 -37.82 22.02
C SER A 336 3.94 -36.35 22.34
N TYR A 337 3.30 -35.38 21.67
CA TYR A 337 3.55 -33.95 21.85
C TYR A 337 2.35 -33.13 22.34
N GLY A 338 1.13 -33.66 22.26
CA GLY A 338 -0.10 -33.00 22.71
C GLY A 338 -0.59 -33.55 24.05
N LEU A 339 -1.10 -32.67 24.91
CA LEU A 339 -1.78 -33.03 26.15
C LEU A 339 -3.28 -33.22 25.88
N GLU A 340 -3.80 -34.41 26.11
CA GLU A 340 -5.25 -34.63 26.09
C GLU A 340 -5.89 -34.01 27.33
N LEU A 341 -6.75 -33.01 27.10
CA LEU A 341 -7.55 -32.43 28.17
C LEU A 341 -8.82 -33.26 28.36
N PHE A 342 -8.80 -34.08 29.42
CA PHE A 342 -9.93 -34.91 29.81
C PHE A 342 -11.14 -34.05 30.22
N HIS A 343 -12.28 -34.68 30.42
CA HIS A 343 -13.54 -34.01 30.77
C HIS A 343 -13.47 -33.19 32.06
N SER A 344 -12.54 -33.49 32.98
CA SER A 344 -12.33 -32.79 34.24
C SER A 344 -11.48 -31.53 34.11
N ASP A 345 -10.65 -31.44 33.07
CA ASP A 345 -9.55 -30.49 33.01
C ASP A 345 -9.97 -29.29 32.16
N ASN A 346 -10.58 -28.28 32.79
CA ASN A 346 -11.02 -27.07 32.08
C ASN A 346 -9.91 -26.02 31.99
N THR A 347 -8.64 -26.42 31.95
CA THR A 347 -7.51 -25.49 31.91
C THR A 347 -6.63 -25.78 30.70
N ILE A 348 -6.34 -24.73 29.91
CA ILE A 348 -5.38 -24.79 28.83
C ILE A 348 -3.98 -24.76 29.41
N GLU A 349 -3.17 -25.75 29.03
CA GLU A 349 -1.79 -25.82 29.46
C GLU A 349 -0.91 -25.01 28.51
N ILE A 350 -0.38 -23.92 29.05
CA ILE A 350 0.48 -22.97 28.33
C ILE A 350 1.78 -23.67 27.91
N GLY A 351 2.26 -23.37 26.70
CA GLY A 351 3.42 -23.99 26.09
C GLY A 351 3.17 -25.39 25.55
N ARG A 352 1.92 -25.87 25.53
CA ARG A 352 1.56 -27.18 24.98
C ARG A 352 0.53 -27.07 23.86
N CYS A 353 0.48 -28.12 23.06
CA CYS A 353 -0.66 -28.40 22.20
C CYS A 353 -1.71 -29.13 23.05
N ASN A 354 -2.89 -28.54 23.19
CA ASN A 354 -3.98 -29.05 24.00
C ASN A 354 -4.97 -29.76 23.09
N LEU A 355 -5.11 -31.08 23.25
CA LEU A 355 -6.01 -31.91 22.47
C LEU A 355 -7.34 -31.98 23.21
N VAL A 356 -8.40 -31.46 22.58
CA VAL A 356 -9.71 -31.36 23.18
C VAL A 356 -10.72 -32.15 22.36
N ASN A 357 -11.20 -33.24 22.95
CA ASN A 357 -12.37 -33.93 22.44
C ASN A 357 -13.64 -33.30 23.06
N THR A 358 -14.52 -32.77 22.23
CA THR A 358 -15.80 -32.16 22.65
C THR A 358 -16.84 -33.21 23.03
N ASN A 359 -16.73 -34.43 22.50
CA ASN A 359 -17.73 -35.49 22.58
C ASN A 359 -19.17 -34.98 22.28
N GLY A 360 -19.27 -34.03 21.34
CA GLY A 360 -20.53 -33.42 20.92
C GLY A 360 -21.03 -32.24 21.76
N ASN A 361 -20.40 -31.93 22.89
CA ASN A 361 -20.84 -30.87 23.80
C ASN A 361 -19.99 -29.60 23.66
N ASN A 362 -20.58 -28.43 23.94
CA ASN A 362 -19.81 -27.21 24.12
C ASN A 362 -19.00 -27.31 25.41
N ARG A 363 -17.70 -27.02 25.33
CA ARG A 363 -16.77 -27.09 26.46
C ARG A 363 -16.06 -25.76 26.64
N GLU A 364 -15.98 -25.30 27.88
CA GLU A 364 -15.27 -24.09 28.27
C GLU A 364 -13.91 -24.43 28.89
N PHE A 365 -12.87 -23.71 28.49
CA PHE A 365 -11.52 -23.87 29.01
C PHE A 365 -10.92 -22.52 29.41
N TYR A 366 -10.24 -22.48 30.53
CA TYR A 366 -9.57 -21.32 31.09
C TYR A 366 -8.10 -21.28 30.68
N VAL A 367 -7.67 -20.14 30.17
CA VAL A 367 -6.28 -19.77 29.93
C VAL A 367 -5.81 -18.93 31.11
N TYR A 368 -4.87 -19.44 31.88
CA TYR A 368 -4.19 -18.63 32.90
C TYR A 368 -3.10 -17.81 32.22
N TYR A 369 -3.23 -16.49 32.25
CA TYR A 369 -2.28 -15.61 31.60
C TYR A 369 -0.87 -15.74 32.19
N GLU A 370 0.11 -16.00 31.32
CA GLU A 370 1.54 -15.93 31.63
C GLU A 370 2.24 -15.12 30.54
N GLU A 371 2.90 -14.02 30.91
CA GLU A 371 3.57 -13.10 29.98
C GLU A 371 4.59 -13.83 29.08
N ASN A 372 4.63 -13.46 27.80
CA ASN A 372 5.56 -14.00 26.79
C ASN A 372 5.46 -15.52 26.58
N THR A 373 4.24 -16.06 26.65
CA THR A 373 3.97 -17.48 26.41
C THR A 373 2.97 -17.69 25.27
N LEU A 374 2.87 -18.94 24.81
CA LEU A 374 1.97 -19.34 23.73
C LEU A 374 1.29 -20.67 24.04
N PHE A 375 0.14 -20.92 23.44
CA PHE A 375 -0.53 -22.22 23.50
C PHE A 375 -1.21 -22.55 22.17
N SER A 376 -1.50 -23.82 21.97
CA SER A 376 -2.32 -24.28 20.86
C SER A 376 -3.40 -25.21 21.37
N VAL A 377 -4.55 -25.21 20.70
CA VAL A 377 -5.68 -26.08 21.00
C VAL A 377 -6.15 -26.71 19.72
N ALA A 378 -6.31 -28.03 19.69
CA ALA A 378 -6.84 -28.76 18.56
C ALA A 378 -8.12 -29.49 18.98
N LYS A 379 -9.18 -29.36 18.19
CA LYS A 379 -10.40 -30.15 18.35
C LYS A 379 -10.15 -31.55 17.81
N THR A 380 -10.24 -32.55 18.68
CA THR A 380 -9.95 -33.96 18.38
C THR A 380 -11.18 -34.84 18.59
N GLY A 381 -11.03 -36.14 18.34
CA GLY A 381 -12.11 -37.14 18.44
C GLY A 381 -12.73 -37.46 17.10
N SER A 382 -13.95 -38.01 17.13
CA SER A 382 -14.70 -38.43 15.93
C SER A 382 -16.01 -37.66 15.75
N ASN A 383 -16.36 -36.78 16.69
CA ASN A 383 -17.60 -36.02 16.66
C ASN A 383 -17.34 -34.56 16.30
N ASP A 384 -17.92 -34.12 15.18
CA ASP A 384 -17.81 -32.75 14.70
C ASP A 384 -18.66 -31.74 15.50
N GLU A 385 -19.59 -32.22 16.33
CA GLU A 385 -20.44 -31.37 17.17
C GLU A 385 -19.70 -30.83 18.41
N GLY A 386 -20.25 -29.76 18.99
CA GLY A 386 -19.69 -29.10 20.18
C GLY A 386 -18.59 -28.08 19.86
N LYS A 387 -18.60 -26.97 20.59
CA LYS A 387 -17.61 -25.89 20.49
C LYS A 387 -16.58 -25.95 21.61
N ILE A 388 -15.41 -25.37 21.39
CA ILE A 388 -14.42 -25.11 22.44
C ILE A 388 -14.40 -23.61 22.68
N ILE A 389 -14.66 -23.18 23.91
CA ILE A 389 -14.79 -21.77 24.29
C ILE A 389 -13.63 -21.42 25.23
N PHE A 390 -12.88 -20.38 24.90
CA PHE A 390 -11.78 -19.88 25.71
C PHE A 390 -12.25 -18.81 26.69
N LYS A 391 -11.84 -18.95 27.95
CA LYS A 391 -11.94 -17.95 29.02
C LYS A 391 -10.53 -17.61 29.46
N CYS A 392 -10.31 -16.42 30.04
CA CYS A 392 -9.00 -16.04 30.55
C CYS A 392 -9.09 -15.59 32.01
N THR A 393 -8.08 -15.95 32.78
CA THR A 393 -7.83 -15.48 34.14
C THR A 393 -6.56 -14.64 34.14
N ASN A 394 -6.57 -13.49 34.81
CA ASN A 394 -5.46 -12.53 34.90
C ASN A 394 -5.04 -11.90 33.55
N GLY A 395 -5.95 -11.82 32.60
CA GLY A 395 -5.76 -11.15 31.32
C GLY A 395 -7.08 -11.01 30.55
N GLU A 396 -7.04 -10.35 29.40
CA GLU A 396 -8.19 -10.21 28.49
C GLU A 396 -7.93 -10.96 27.18
N ILE A 397 -8.95 -11.64 26.64
CA ILE A 397 -8.86 -12.31 25.33
C ILE A 397 -9.14 -11.30 24.23
N GLU A 398 -8.26 -11.24 23.24
CA GLU A 398 -8.42 -10.46 22.01
C GLU A 398 -8.42 -11.40 20.80
N GLY A 399 -9.48 -11.37 19.99
CA GLY A 399 -9.66 -12.28 18.84
C GLY A 399 -10.90 -13.17 18.96
N THR A 400 -10.92 -14.29 18.22
CA THR A 400 -12.06 -15.23 18.20
C THR A 400 -11.93 -16.21 19.38
N PRO A 401 -12.80 -16.15 20.40
CA PRO A 401 -12.63 -16.93 21.62
C PRO A 401 -13.22 -18.35 21.51
N GLU A 402 -13.57 -18.82 20.32
CA GLU A 402 -14.25 -20.10 20.14
C GLU A 402 -13.74 -20.87 18.91
N ILE A 403 -13.49 -22.17 19.07
CA ILE A 403 -13.40 -23.12 17.96
C ILE A 403 -14.79 -23.68 17.69
N THR A 404 -15.30 -23.47 16.48
CA THR A 404 -16.65 -23.90 16.07
C THR A 404 -16.65 -24.89 14.90
N GLY A 405 -15.52 -25.07 14.22
CA GLY A 405 -15.41 -25.97 13.09
C GLY A 405 -15.37 -27.45 13.46
N LYS A 406 -15.21 -28.29 12.43
CA LYS A 406 -15.14 -29.76 12.55
C LYS A 406 -13.90 -30.24 13.30
N VAL A 407 -13.82 -31.54 13.58
CA VAL A 407 -12.60 -32.17 14.10
C VAL A 407 -11.40 -31.81 13.21
N GLY A 408 -10.32 -31.39 13.86
CA GLY A 408 -9.12 -30.83 13.24
C GLY A 408 -9.08 -29.31 13.14
N SER A 409 -10.16 -28.63 13.54
CA SER A 409 -10.11 -27.19 13.78
C SER A 409 -9.16 -26.88 14.93
N ARG A 410 -8.50 -25.72 14.87
CA ARG A 410 -7.47 -25.34 15.83
C ARG A 410 -7.57 -23.88 16.24
N ALA A 411 -6.98 -23.56 17.38
CA ALA A 411 -6.80 -22.19 17.85
C ALA A 411 -5.42 -22.02 18.46
N GLU A 412 -4.85 -20.84 18.28
CA GLU A 412 -3.50 -20.53 18.74
C GLU A 412 -3.51 -19.21 19.48
N GLY A 413 -2.96 -19.25 20.69
CA GLY A 413 -2.96 -18.15 21.64
C GLY A 413 -1.56 -17.64 21.90
N ILE A 414 -1.39 -16.31 21.91
CA ILE A 414 -0.17 -15.63 22.32
C ILE A 414 -0.49 -14.75 23.52
N CYS A 415 0.23 -14.92 24.63
CA CYS A 415 0.09 -14.12 25.84
C CYS A 415 1.18 -13.06 25.88
N THR A 416 0.82 -11.79 25.70
CA THR A 416 1.75 -10.66 25.79
C THR A 416 1.04 -9.35 26.13
N GLY A 417 1.71 -8.45 26.86
CA GLY A 417 1.19 -7.12 27.16
C GLY A 417 -0.10 -7.13 28.01
N GLY A 418 -0.28 -8.14 28.86
CA GLY A 418 -1.47 -8.36 29.68
C GLY A 418 -2.67 -8.97 28.94
N LYS A 419 -2.50 -9.40 27.67
CA LYS A 419 -3.58 -9.90 26.80
C LYS A 419 -3.27 -11.25 26.19
N VAL A 420 -4.32 -12.02 25.93
CA VAL A 420 -4.27 -13.29 25.20
C VAL A 420 -4.84 -13.09 23.79
N TYR A 421 -3.97 -13.03 22.80
CA TYR A 421 -4.34 -12.93 21.40
C TYR A 421 -4.64 -14.31 20.85
N ILE A 422 -5.90 -14.58 20.47
CA ILE A 422 -6.33 -15.89 19.96
C ILE A 422 -6.70 -15.80 18.48
N THR A 423 -6.06 -16.63 17.67
CA THR A 423 -6.43 -16.88 16.27
C THR A 423 -7.08 -18.26 16.18
N VAL A 424 -8.13 -18.40 15.37
CA VAL A 424 -8.85 -19.67 15.19
C VAL A 424 -8.84 -20.03 13.71
N HIS A 425 -8.45 -21.27 13.41
CA HIS A 425 -8.56 -21.88 12.09
C HIS A 425 -9.60 -22.99 12.14
N ASN A 426 -10.82 -22.65 11.76
CA ASN A 426 -11.90 -23.62 11.63
C ASN A 426 -11.72 -24.44 10.35
N ARG A 427 -11.84 -25.75 10.48
CA ARG A 427 -12.00 -26.67 9.37
C ARG A 427 -13.48 -26.73 9.00
N GLU A 428 -13.76 -26.56 7.71
CA GLU A 428 -15.13 -26.58 7.15
C GLU A 428 -15.83 -27.93 7.25
#